data_AF-A0A7V5CXP4-F1
#
_entry.id   AF-A0A7V5CXP4-F1
#
_cell.length_a   1.000
_cell.length_b   1.000
_cell.length_c   1.000
_cell.angle_alpha   90.00
_cell.angle_beta   90.00
_cell.angle_gamma   90.00
#
_symmetry.space_group_name_H-M   'P 1'
#
loop_
_entity.id
_entity.type
_entity.pdbx_description
1 polymer ?
#
loop_
_entity_poly.entity_id
_entity_poly.type
_entity_poly.pdbx_seq_one_letter_code
_entity_poly.pdbx_strand_id
1 'polypeptide(L)'
;MSTLGKLCTIAVIVIIVTVAGAGLGFVTASINTLPDLDGEIRPAASSQIFDANGKLLATVHSVENRLPVPLAKIPKNLQNAFIANEDVRFYQHHGIDPRGILRAFWTNLTGHGVSEGGSTITQQLAKNAFLSQERTLKRKIHEAILAIQIERHYTKAEILEMYLNQIYFGQGAYGVQAAAQIYFGKNVENLDLAECAMLAGIPKSPNYYSPYNNLKAAKERQAIVLDQMVKYGYIEQDAAARAKAEDIHLAPRAGQHAIAPYFIDY
;
A
#
# COMPACT_ATOMS: atom_id res chain seq x y z
N MET A 1 -17.62 48.00 2.97
CA MET A 1 -16.76 47.37 1.94
C MET A 1 -16.66 48.30 0.75
N SER A 2 -15.44 48.65 0.31
CA SER A 2 -15.22 49.45 -0.89
C SER A 2 -15.74 48.71 -2.14
N THR A 3 -16.09 49.45 -3.19
CA THR A 3 -16.53 48.89 -4.48
C THR A 3 -15.50 47.89 -5.03
N LEU A 4 -14.21 48.19 -4.82
CA LEU A 4 -13.09 47.30 -5.16
C LEU A 4 -13.13 45.97 -4.39
N GLY A 5 -13.44 46.00 -3.09
CA GLY A 5 -13.58 44.78 -2.29
C GLY A 5 -14.70 43.86 -2.76
N LYS A 6 -15.85 44.43 -3.19
CA LYS A 6 -16.97 43.64 -3.76
C LYS A 6 -16.59 43.00 -5.10
N LEU A 7 -15.89 43.74 -5.97
CA LEU A 7 -15.37 43.24 -7.25
C LEU A 7 -14.39 42.08 -7.06
N CYS A 8 -13.46 42.18 -6.10
CA CYS A 8 -12.54 41.08 -5.77
C CYS A 8 -13.28 39.84 -5.25
N THR A 9 -14.27 40.01 -4.36
CA THR A 9 -15.07 38.87 -3.87
C THR A 9 -15.84 38.17 -4.98
N ILE A 10 -16.47 38.93 -5.88
CA ILE A 10 -17.20 38.37 -7.03
C ILE A 10 -16.23 37.61 -7.96
N ALA A 11 -15.07 38.18 -8.26
CA ALA A 11 -14.06 37.52 -9.09
C ALA A 11 -13.59 36.18 -8.49
N VAL A 12 -13.36 36.14 -7.18
CA VAL A 12 -13.00 34.90 -6.46
C VAL A 12 -14.11 33.86 -6.54
N ILE A 13 -15.38 34.26 -6.32
CA ILE A 13 -16.53 33.35 -6.42
C ILE A 13 -16.66 32.80 -7.84
N VAL A 14 -16.55 33.65 -8.87
CA VAL A 14 -16.61 33.23 -10.28
C VAL A 14 -15.49 32.24 -10.60
N ILE A 15 -14.27 32.49 -10.14
CA ILE A 15 -13.14 31.55 -10.30
C ILE A 15 -13.46 30.21 -9.62
N ILE A 16 -13.94 30.21 -8.37
CA ILE A 16 -14.29 28.99 -7.64
C ILE A 16 -15.36 28.20 -8.38
N VAL A 17 -16.44 28.85 -8.83
CA VAL A 17 -17.54 28.20 -9.54
C VAL A 17 -17.06 27.65 -10.89
N THR A 18 -16.21 28.37 -11.60
CA THR A 18 -15.68 27.94 -12.91
C THR A 18 -14.75 26.74 -12.75
N VAL A 19 -13.85 26.77 -11.77
CA VAL A 19 -12.97 25.64 -11.43
C VAL A 19 -13.78 24.44 -10.95
N ALA A 20 -14.81 24.65 -10.13
CA ALA A 20 -15.70 23.58 -9.68
C ALA A 20 -16.49 22.97 -10.85
N GLY A 21 -17.04 23.80 -11.74
CA GLY A 21 -17.78 23.36 -12.93
C GLY A 21 -16.91 22.58 -13.91
N ALA A 22 -15.71 23.08 -14.21
CA ALA A 22 -14.73 22.37 -15.03
C ALA A 22 -14.29 21.05 -14.39
N GLY A 23 -14.08 21.04 -13.06
CA GLY A 23 -13.79 19.84 -12.29
C GLY A 23 -14.91 18.80 -12.37
N LEU A 24 -16.17 19.23 -12.18
CA LEU A 24 -17.34 18.35 -12.30
C LEU A 24 -17.47 17.77 -13.71
N GLY A 25 -17.31 18.59 -14.76
CA GLY A 25 -17.33 18.14 -16.15
C GLY A 25 -16.23 17.13 -16.48
N PHE A 26 -15.04 17.30 -15.91
CA PHE A 26 -13.94 16.36 -16.06
C PHE A 26 -14.20 15.03 -15.32
N VAL A 27 -14.81 15.08 -14.13
CA VAL A 27 -15.20 13.88 -13.37
C VAL A 27 -16.26 13.08 -14.13
N THR A 28 -17.33 13.72 -14.62
CA THR A 28 -18.39 13.02 -15.37
C THR A 28 -17.88 12.41 -16.67
N ALA A 29 -17.01 13.11 -17.40
CA ALA A 29 -16.34 12.54 -18.58
C ALA A 29 -15.45 11.33 -18.22
N SER A 30 -14.82 11.35 -17.04
CA SER A 30 -13.94 10.28 -16.57
C SER A 30 -14.72 9.02 -16.16
N ILE A 31 -15.90 9.17 -15.55
CA ILE A 31 -16.77 8.05 -15.14
C ILE A 31 -17.12 7.14 -16.32
N ASN A 32 -17.38 7.71 -17.50
CA ASN A 32 -17.69 6.94 -18.71
C ASN A 32 -16.52 6.12 -19.26
N THR A 33 -15.31 6.27 -18.70
CA THR A 33 -14.10 5.55 -19.10
C THR A 33 -13.53 4.66 -17.99
N LEU A 34 -14.30 4.43 -16.93
CA LEU A 34 -13.91 3.54 -15.84
C LEU A 34 -14.05 2.07 -16.27
N PRO A 35 -13.11 1.20 -15.88
CA PRO A 35 -13.31 -0.24 -15.98
C PRO A 35 -14.49 -0.65 -15.08
N ASP A 36 -15.25 -1.64 -15.55
CA ASP A 36 -16.36 -2.19 -14.76
C ASP A 36 -15.85 -2.99 -13.56
N LEU A 37 -16.61 -2.99 -12.46
CA LEU A 37 -16.25 -3.71 -11.23
C LEU A 37 -16.63 -5.18 -11.25
N ASP A 38 -17.26 -5.66 -12.33
CA ASP A 38 -17.74 -7.04 -12.48
C ASP A 38 -16.62 -8.11 -12.50
N GLY A 39 -15.35 -7.70 -12.55
CA GLY A 39 -14.23 -8.59 -12.25
C GLY A 39 -14.04 -8.74 -10.75
N GLU A 40 -14.19 -9.96 -10.20
CA GLU A 40 -13.82 -10.24 -8.81
C GLU A 40 -12.43 -9.64 -8.52
N ILE A 41 -12.32 -8.82 -7.46
CA ILE A 41 -11.03 -8.30 -6.94
C ILE A 41 -10.23 -9.43 -6.26
N ARG A 42 -10.37 -10.65 -6.78
CA ARG A 42 -9.71 -11.85 -6.30
C ARG A 42 -8.51 -12.06 -7.20
N PRO A 43 -7.30 -11.79 -6.69
CA PRO A 43 -6.10 -12.01 -7.48
C PRO A 43 -6.01 -13.48 -7.93
N ALA A 44 -5.55 -13.72 -9.16
CA ALA A 44 -5.12 -15.05 -9.58
C ALA A 44 -4.07 -15.57 -8.58
N ALA A 45 -4.34 -16.69 -7.93
CA ALA A 45 -3.43 -17.33 -6.98
C ALA A 45 -2.41 -18.21 -7.73
N SER A 46 -1.20 -18.33 -7.18
CA SER A 46 -0.20 -19.25 -7.72
C SER A 46 -0.49 -20.70 -7.31
N SER A 47 -0.26 -21.64 -8.22
CA SER A 47 -0.39 -23.07 -7.92
C SER A 47 0.88 -23.56 -7.22
N GLN A 48 0.75 -24.28 -6.11
CA GLN A 48 1.89 -24.84 -5.37
C GLN A 48 2.00 -26.36 -5.61
N ILE A 49 3.21 -26.84 -5.88
CA ILE A 49 3.53 -28.27 -6.03
C ILE A 49 4.33 -28.71 -4.81
N PHE A 50 3.82 -29.70 -4.07
CA PHE A 50 4.45 -30.29 -2.90
C PHE A 50 4.95 -31.71 -3.18
N ASP A 51 5.99 -32.15 -2.49
CA ASP A 51 6.37 -33.56 -2.46
C ASP A 51 5.42 -34.39 -1.57
N ALA A 52 5.61 -35.71 -1.55
CA ALA A 52 4.80 -36.63 -0.75
C ALA A 52 4.92 -36.41 0.78
N ASN A 53 5.92 -35.64 1.22
CA ASN A 53 6.16 -35.29 2.62
C ASN A 53 5.68 -33.86 2.94
N GLY A 54 5.04 -33.16 2.00
CA GLY A 54 4.54 -31.80 2.17
C GLY A 54 5.59 -30.69 2.02
N LYS A 55 6.80 -31.00 1.53
CA LYS A 55 7.82 -30.00 1.22
C LYS A 55 7.49 -29.34 -0.11
N LEU A 56 7.42 -28.01 -0.13
CA LEU A 56 7.20 -27.24 -1.36
C LEU A 56 8.35 -27.48 -2.35
N LEU A 57 8.04 -28.03 -3.52
CA LEU A 57 8.99 -28.32 -4.59
C LEU A 57 9.08 -27.17 -5.60
N ALA A 58 7.93 -26.65 -6.01
CA ALA A 58 7.85 -25.57 -6.99
C ALA A 58 6.54 -24.79 -6.83
N THR A 59 6.56 -23.51 -7.19
CA THR A 59 5.35 -22.71 -7.36
C THR A 59 5.18 -22.48 -8.86
N VAL A 60 4.11 -23.01 -9.45
CA VAL A 60 3.77 -22.76 -10.85
C VAL A 60 3.18 -21.37 -10.93
N HIS A 61 3.93 -20.48 -11.56
CA HIS A 61 3.61 -19.07 -11.63
C HIS A 61 2.36 -18.86 -12.50
N SER A 62 1.23 -18.53 -11.86
CA SER A 62 0.47 -17.39 -12.36
C SER A 62 1.43 -16.20 -12.38
N VAL A 63 1.32 -15.28 -13.36
CA VAL A 63 2.25 -14.16 -13.64
C VAL A 63 2.75 -13.36 -12.40
N GLU A 64 2.09 -13.48 -11.25
CA GLU A 64 2.49 -12.94 -9.95
C GLU A 64 2.56 -14.06 -8.89
N ASN A 65 3.64 -14.10 -8.10
CA ASN A 65 3.83 -15.04 -6.98
C ASN A 65 2.95 -14.60 -5.80
N ARG A 66 1.74 -15.15 -5.70
CA ARG A 66 0.72 -14.77 -4.71
C ARG A 66 0.29 -15.98 -3.90
N LEU A 67 0.45 -15.88 -2.58
CA LEU A 67 -0.08 -16.83 -1.59
C LEU A 67 -1.10 -16.10 -0.71
N PRO A 68 -2.39 -16.11 -1.06
CA PRO A 68 -3.39 -15.37 -0.30
C PRO A 68 -3.50 -15.91 1.13
N VAL A 69 -3.45 -15.01 2.11
CA VAL A 69 -3.57 -15.32 3.53
C VAL A 69 -4.73 -14.53 4.13
N PRO A 70 -5.64 -15.18 4.88
CA PRO A 70 -6.71 -14.48 5.59
C PRO A 70 -6.18 -13.44 6.57
N LEU A 71 -6.87 -12.30 6.70
CA LEU A 71 -6.48 -11.20 7.58
C LEU A 71 -6.29 -11.64 9.04
N ALA A 72 -7.05 -12.64 9.47
CA ALA A 72 -6.95 -13.22 10.81
C ALA A 72 -5.59 -13.88 11.10
N LYS A 73 -4.86 -14.35 10.06
CA LYS A 73 -3.52 -14.92 10.18
C LYS A 73 -2.40 -13.87 10.04
N ILE A 74 -2.73 -12.67 9.58
CA ILE A 74 -1.75 -11.58 9.46
C ILE A 74 -1.57 -10.94 10.84
N PRO A 75 -0.34 -10.82 11.38
CA PRO A 75 -0.12 -10.23 12.70
C PRO A 75 -0.72 -8.84 12.82
N LYS A 76 -1.28 -8.52 13.99
CA LYS A 76 -1.88 -7.21 14.21
C LYS A 76 -0.87 -6.08 14.11
N ASN A 77 0.39 -6.34 14.49
CA ASN A 77 1.50 -5.41 14.28
C ASN A 77 1.71 -5.09 12.79
N LEU A 78 1.60 -6.07 11.89
CA LEU A 78 1.73 -5.82 10.45
C LEU A 78 0.56 -4.99 9.92
N GLN A 79 -0.68 -5.35 10.29
CA GLN A 79 -1.87 -4.59 9.92
C GLN A 79 -1.75 -3.13 10.38
N ASN A 80 -1.39 -2.92 11.65
CA ASN A 80 -1.23 -1.61 12.26
C ASN A 80 -0.06 -0.82 11.66
N ALA A 81 1.04 -1.48 11.28
CA ALA A 81 2.17 -0.83 10.63
C ALA A 81 1.76 -0.22 9.27
N PHE A 82 0.98 -0.96 8.47
CA PHE A 82 0.42 -0.46 7.22
C PHE A 82 -0.56 0.68 7.44
N ILE A 83 -1.51 0.52 8.37
CA ILE A 83 -2.48 1.57 8.69
C ILE A 83 -1.76 2.83 9.19
N ALA A 84 -0.83 2.72 10.12
CA ALA A 84 -0.09 3.87 10.66
C ALA A 84 0.74 4.60 9.60
N ASN A 85 1.38 3.86 8.70
CA ASN A 85 2.28 4.43 7.68
C ASN A 85 1.53 4.97 6.46
N GLU A 86 0.46 4.32 6.01
CA GLU A 86 -0.21 4.62 4.74
C GLU A 86 -1.53 5.36 4.93
N ASP A 87 -2.33 5.01 5.95
CA ASP A 87 -3.71 5.48 6.09
C ASP A 87 -4.22 5.39 7.53
N VAL A 88 -3.73 6.28 8.41
CA VAL A 88 -4.01 6.23 9.86
C VAL A 88 -5.50 6.25 10.19
N ARG A 89 -6.33 6.84 9.32
CA ARG A 89 -7.78 6.91 9.49
C ARG A 89 -8.53 5.89 8.65
N PHE A 90 -7.87 4.80 8.25
CA PHE A 90 -8.43 3.77 7.39
C PHE A 90 -9.85 3.37 7.80
N TYR A 91 -10.11 3.14 9.10
CA TYR A 91 -11.44 2.74 9.59
C TYR A 91 -12.47 3.86 9.71
N GLN A 92 -12.11 5.12 9.48
CA GLN A 92 -12.96 6.30 9.72
C GLN A 92 -13.51 6.94 8.44
N HIS A 93 -12.90 6.67 7.29
CA HIS A 93 -13.27 7.27 6.00
C HIS A 93 -13.95 6.26 5.06
N HIS A 94 -14.46 6.74 3.92
CA HIS A 94 -15.18 5.94 2.92
C HIS A 94 -14.54 6.07 1.54
N GLY A 95 -13.40 5.42 1.33
CA GLY A 95 -12.66 5.34 0.07
C GLY A 95 -11.64 6.46 -0.09
N ILE A 96 -12.01 7.70 0.21
CA ILE A 96 -11.10 8.85 0.22
C ILE A 96 -11.05 9.51 1.58
N ASP A 97 -9.92 10.14 1.90
CA ASP A 97 -9.72 10.85 3.15
C ASP A 97 -9.44 12.35 2.93
N PRO A 98 -10.48 13.21 2.83
CA PRO A 98 -10.31 14.64 2.60
C PRO A 98 -9.45 15.32 3.67
N ARG A 99 -9.62 14.93 4.93
CA ARG A 99 -8.79 15.45 6.04
C ARG A 99 -7.33 15.02 5.88
N GLY A 100 -7.09 13.86 5.26
CA GLY A 100 -5.77 13.26 5.10
C GLY A 100 -5.03 13.94 3.97
N ILE A 101 -5.75 14.20 2.88
CA ILE A 101 -5.31 15.02 1.75
C ILE A 101 -4.93 16.42 2.22
N LEU A 102 -5.80 17.10 3.00
CA LEU A 102 -5.53 18.45 3.50
C LEU A 102 -4.30 18.49 4.43
N ARG A 103 -4.20 17.51 5.34
CA ARG A 103 -3.03 17.35 6.22
C ARG A 103 -1.75 17.16 5.42
N ALA A 104 -1.74 16.19 4.50
CA ALA A 104 -0.57 15.92 3.66
C ALA A 104 -0.17 17.14 2.82
N PHE A 105 -1.14 17.86 2.26
CA PHE A 105 -0.90 19.11 1.54
C PHE A 105 -0.22 20.16 2.43
N TRP A 106 -0.74 20.38 3.65
CA TRP A 106 -0.17 21.35 4.59
C TRP A 106 1.24 20.98 5.05
N THR A 107 1.46 19.71 5.42
CA THR A 107 2.77 19.18 5.84
C THR A 107 3.80 19.31 4.72
N ASN A 108 3.44 18.96 3.48
CA ASN A 108 4.33 19.06 2.34
C ASN A 108 4.62 20.53 1.93
N LEU A 109 3.65 21.44 2.09
CA LEU A 109 3.83 22.87 1.78
C LEU A 109 4.72 23.59 2.80
N THR A 110 4.51 23.30 4.07
CA THR A 110 5.25 23.95 5.17
C THR A 110 6.62 23.34 5.40
N GLY A 111 6.92 22.19 4.80
CA GLY A 111 8.19 21.46 4.99
C GLY A 111 8.41 20.96 6.41
N HIS A 112 7.40 21.03 7.28
CA HIS A 112 7.50 20.59 8.66
C HIS A 112 7.19 19.09 8.74
N GLY A 113 8.15 18.29 9.19
CA GLY A 113 7.97 16.85 9.45
C GLY A 113 8.27 15.94 8.25
N VAL A 114 7.90 14.67 8.38
CA VAL A 114 8.12 13.66 7.33
C VAL A 114 7.06 13.81 6.25
N SER A 115 7.46 13.83 4.97
CA SER A 115 6.51 13.90 3.85
C SER A 115 5.48 12.77 3.92
N GLU A 116 4.21 13.16 3.96
CA GLU A 116 3.06 12.26 4.09
C GLU A 116 2.35 12.08 2.73
N GLY A 117 1.89 10.86 2.48
CA GLY A 117 1.02 10.55 1.34
C GLY A 117 -0.43 10.94 1.66
N GLY A 118 -1.12 11.53 0.69
CA GLY A 118 -2.55 11.85 0.80
C GLY A 118 -3.50 10.75 0.30
N SER A 119 -2.98 9.56 -0.05
CA SER A 119 -3.79 8.48 -0.63
C SER A 119 -4.18 7.45 0.43
N THR A 120 -5.41 6.95 0.35
CA THR A 120 -5.92 5.89 1.25
C THR A 120 -5.45 4.50 0.81
N ILE A 121 -5.53 3.52 1.71
CA ILE A 121 -5.29 2.11 1.38
C ILE A 121 -6.22 1.65 0.25
N THR A 122 -7.50 2.06 0.29
CA THR A 122 -8.47 1.69 -0.74
C THR A 122 -8.15 2.30 -2.11
N GLN A 123 -7.65 3.54 -2.16
CA GLN A 123 -7.15 4.15 -3.40
C GLN A 123 -5.94 3.40 -3.94
N GLN A 124 -5.04 2.95 -3.06
CA GLN A 124 -3.89 2.16 -3.47
C GLN A 124 -4.31 0.78 -4.00
N LEU A 125 -5.29 0.14 -3.37
CA LEU A 125 -5.89 -1.11 -3.86
C LEU A 125 -6.50 -0.91 -5.24
N ALA A 126 -7.34 0.10 -5.42
CA ALA A 126 -7.95 0.44 -6.71
C ALA A 126 -6.90 0.65 -7.81
N LYS A 127 -5.84 1.41 -7.49
CA LYS A 127 -4.72 1.65 -8.41
C LYS A 127 -4.05 0.35 -8.83
N ASN A 128 -3.77 -0.53 -7.88
CA ASN A 128 -3.02 -1.76 -8.14
C ASN A 128 -3.86 -2.84 -8.85
N ALA A 129 -5.18 -2.84 -8.64
CA ALA A 129 -6.08 -3.85 -9.21
C ALA A 129 -6.60 -3.50 -10.60
N PHE A 130 -6.87 -2.23 -10.88
CA PHE A 130 -7.67 -1.84 -12.05
C PHE A 130 -7.01 -0.84 -12.99
N LEU A 131 -5.93 -0.18 -12.57
CA LEU A 131 -5.41 0.98 -13.28
C LEU A 131 -3.96 0.80 -13.72
N SER A 132 -3.60 1.46 -14.82
CA SER A 132 -2.22 1.52 -15.29
C SER A 132 -1.33 2.33 -14.34
N GLN A 133 -0.01 2.12 -14.42
CA GLN A 133 0.95 2.84 -13.57
C GLN A 133 1.21 4.30 -14.01
N GLU A 134 0.49 4.82 -15.02
CA GLU A 134 0.61 6.18 -15.53
C GLU A 134 0.26 7.26 -14.51
N ARG A 135 1.17 8.22 -14.26
CA ARG A 135 0.96 9.28 -13.26
C ARG A 135 0.18 10.47 -13.83
N THR A 136 -1.11 10.28 -14.11
CA THR A 136 -2.00 11.34 -14.62
C THR A 136 -3.07 11.76 -13.59
N LEU A 137 -3.54 13.01 -13.69
CA LEU A 137 -4.66 13.49 -12.86
C LEU A 137 -5.93 12.69 -13.13
N LYS A 138 -6.17 12.30 -14.40
CA LYS A 138 -7.28 11.43 -14.80
C LYS A 138 -7.27 10.12 -14.03
N ARG A 139 -6.12 9.42 -14.01
CA ARG A 139 -5.97 8.19 -13.23
C ARG A 139 -6.26 8.44 -11.76
N LYS A 140 -5.78 9.56 -11.19
CA LYS A 140 -6.01 9.85 -9.77
C LYS A 140 -7.49 10.04 -9.42
N ILE A 141 -8.26 10.61 -10.33
CA ILE A 141 -9.72 10.69 -10.18
C ILE A 141 -10.35 9.30 -10.29
N HIS A 142 -9.89 8.47 -11.23
CA HIS A 142 -10.36 7.08 -11.33
C HIS A 142 -10.08 6.29 -10.04
N GLU A 143 -8.89 6.44 -9.45
CA GLU A 143 -8.54 5.84 -8.15
C GLU A 143 -9.53 6.24 -7.05
N ALA A 144 -9.91 7.53 -6.99
CA ALA A 144 -10.86 8.03 -6.00
C ALA A 144 -12.28 7.47 -6.20
N ILE A 145 -12.76 7.43 -7.44
CA ILE A 145 -14.11 6.91 -7.76
C ILE A 145 -14.17 5.42 -7.48
N LEU A 146 -13.19 4.64 -7.97
CA LEU A 146 -13.10 3.21 -7.72
C LEU A 146 -12.96 2.90 -6.23
N ALA A 147 -12.17 3.67 -5.48
CA ALA A 147 -12.07 3.48 -4.04
C ALA A 147 -13.42 3.63 -3.33
N ILE A 148 -14.21 4.66 -3.69
CA ILE A 148 -15.56 4.85 -3.13
C ILE A 148 -16.47 3.67 -3.50
N GLN A 149 -16.38 3.17 -4.74
CA GLN A 149 -17.19 2.01 -5.14
C GLN A 149 -16.77 0.74 -4.39
N ILE A 150 -15.47 0.46 -4.28
CA ILE A 150 -14.95 -0.67 -3.50
C ILE A 150 -15.50 -0.63 -2.06
N GLU A 151 -15.49 0.52 -1.41
CA GLU A 151 -16.00 0.65 -0.03
C GLU A 151 -17.52 0.53 0.11
N ARG A 152 -18.27 0.59 -0.99
CA ARG A 152 -19.70 0.28 -0.98
C ARG A 152 -19.98 -1.22 -1.05
N HIS A 153 -19.05 -2.00 -1.60
CA HIS A 153 -19.21 -3.44 -1.83
C HIS A 153 -18.47 -4.29 -0.80
N TYR A 154 -17.38 -3.79 -0.22
CA TYR A 154 -16.51 -4.54 0.68
C TYR A 154 -16.34 -3.84 2.03
N THR A 155 -16.26 -4.63 3.08
CA THR A 155 -15.94 -4.15 4.43
C THR A 155 -14.48 -3.72 4.53
N LYS A 156 -14.15 -2.88 5.52
CA LYS A 156 -12.76 -2.47 5.80
C LYS A 156 -11.82 -3.64 6.05
N ALA A 157 -12.31 -4.73 6.65
CA ALA A 157 -11.52 -5.94 6.87
C ALA A 157 -11.17 -6.63 5.54
N GLU A 158 -12.15 -6.82 4.66
CA GLU A 158 -11.94 -7.41 3.34
C GLU A 158 -11.01 -6.55 2.48
N ILE A 159 -11.18 -5.22 2.51
CA ILE A 159 -10.32 -4.29 1.79
C ILE A 159 -8.86 -4.39 2.26
N LEU A 160 -8.65 -4.42 3.58
CA LEU A 160 -7.31 -4.56 4.14
C LEU A 160 -6.70 -5.92 3.79
N GLU A 161 -7.49 -6.99 3.83
CA GLU A 161 -7.07 -8.33 3.39
C GLU A 161 -6.63 -8.34 1.92
N MET A 162 -7.47 -7.82 1.01
CA MET A 162 -7.16 -7.74 -0.41
C MET A 162 -5.90 -6.90 -0.65
N TYR A 163 -5.79 -5.74 0.00
CA TYR A 163 -4.63 -4.87 -0.10
C TYR A 163 -3.33 -5.56 0.33
N LEU A 164 -3.32 -6.20 1.50
CA LEU A 164 -2.14 -6.88 2.04
C LEU A 164 -1.75 -8.10 1.22
N ASN A 165 -2.69 -8.74 0.52
CA ASN A 165 -2.42 -9.86 -0.37
C ASN A 165 -2.01 -9.43 -1.80
N GLN A 166 -2.21 -8.18 -2.19
CA GLN A 166 -1.97 -7.71 -3.55
C GLN A 166 -0.76 -6.77 -3.68
N ILE A 167 -0.39 -6.08 -2.61
CA ILE A 167 0.68 -5.07 -2.69
C ILE A 167 2.04 -5.67 -3.06
N TYR A 168 2.76 -4.97 -3.94
CA TYR A 168 4.07 -5.39 -4.43
C TYR A 168 5.19 -4.92 -3.49
N PHE A 169 6.03 -5.87 -3.05
CA PHE A 169 7.17 -5.63 -2.17
C PHE A 169 8.52 -5.66 -2.89
N GLY A 170 8.56 -5.81 -4.23
CA GLY A 170 9.83 -6.01 -4.93
C GLY A 170 10.20 -7.48 -4.99
N GLN A 171 11.24 -7.83 -5.77
CA GLN A 171 11.73 -9.22 -5.90
C GLN A 171 10.64 -10.23 -6.35
N GLY A 172 9.63 -9.77 -7.10
CA GLY A 172 8.50 -10.63 -7.49
C GLY A 172 7.54 -10.99 -6.34
N ALA A 173 7.71 -10.40 -5.15
CA ALA A 173 6.86 -10.64 -3.98
C ALA A 173 5.57 -9.82 -4.08
N TYR A 174 4.45 -10.50 -4.34
CA TYR A 174 3.11 -9.92 -4.28
C TYR A 174 2.37 -10.45 -3.06
N GLY A 175 2.02 -9.54 -2.16
CA GLY A 175 1.38 -9.85 -0.90
C GLY A 175 2.34 -10.15 0.25
N VAL A 176 1.86 -9.94 1.47
CA VAL A 176 2.65 -10.02 2.71
C VAL A 176 3.23 -11.40 2.99
N GLN A 177 2.54 -12.48 2.59
CA GLN A 177 3.04 -13.84 2.78
C GLN A 177 4.25 -14.12 1.90
N ALA A 178 4.17 -13.78 0.61
CA ALA A 178 5.30 -13.93 -0.30
C ALA A 178 6.49 -13.07 0.17
N ALA A 179 6.23 -11.84 0.63
CA ALA A 179 7.25 -10.96 1.17
C ALA A 179 7.91 -11.53 2.44
N ALA A 180 7.14 -12.07 3.38
CA ALA A 180 7.66 -12.70 4.60
C ALA A 180 8.61 -13.86 4.28
N GLN A 181 8.22 -14.72 3.33
CA GLN A 181 9.04 -15.85 2.88
C GLN A 181 10.29 -15.38 2.14
N ILE A 182 10.16 -14.41 1.24
CA ILE A 182 11.27 -13.90 0.43
C ILE A 182 12.30 -13.18 1.28
N TYR A 183 11.88 -12.33 2.23
CA TYR A 183 12.81 -11.49 3.00
C TYR A 183 13.32 -12.16 4.28
N PHE A 184 12.52 -13.00 4.93
CA PHE A 184 12.85 -13.54 6.25
C PHE A 184 12.78 -15.07 6.32
N GLY A 185 12.29 -15.74 5.27
CA GLY A 185 12.10 -17.20 5.28
C GLY A 185 11.03 -17.66 6.27
N LYS A 186 10.12 -16.76 6.66
CA LYS A 186 9.08 -16.98 7.66
C LYS A 186 7.68 -16.97 7.01
N ASN A 187 6.73 -17.64 7.66
CA ASN A 187 5.31 -17.36 7.41
C ASN A 187 4.94 -16.00 7.99
N VAL A 188 3.98 -15.30 7.37
CA VAL A 188 3.58 -13.95 7.79
C VAL A 188 3.11 -13.90 9.24
N GLU A 189 2.47 -14.97 9.72
CA GLU A 189 1.97 -15.10 11.09
C GLU A 189 3.08 -15.10 12.16
N ASN A 190 4.32 -15.40 11.76
CA ASN A 190 5.48 -15.52 12.65
C ASN A 190 6.39 -14.28 12.61
N LEU A 191 5.98 -13.20 11.96
CA LEU A 191 6.77 -11.97 11.91
C LEU A 191 6.72 -11.24 13.25
N ASP A 192 7.87 -10.78 13.71
CA ASP A 192 7.97 -9.88 14.85
C ASP A 192 7.66 -8.42 14.46
N LEU A 193 7.68 -7.52 15.45
CA LEU A 193 7.39 -6.11 15.24
C LEU A 193 8.39 -5.42 14.30
N ALA A 194 9.68 -5.77 14.40
CA ALA A 194 10.73 -5.17 13.58
C ALA A 194 10.54 -5.55 12.11
N GLU A 195 10.33 -6.83 11.83
CA GLU A 195 10.05 -7.35 10.50
C GLU A 195 8.74 -6.79 9.93
N CYS A 196 7.69 -6.70 10.76
CA CYS A 196 6.41 -6.10 10.36
C CYS A 196 6.58 -4.66 9.89
N ALA A 197 7.28 -3.83 10.66
CA ALA A 197 7.52 -2.43 10.33
C ALA A 197 8.43 -2.28 9.09
N MET A 198 9.38 -3.20 8.90
CA MET A 198 10.21 -3.18 7.70
C MET A 198 9.40 -3.50 6.46
N LEU A 199 8.57 -4.55 6.46
CA LEU A 199 7.70 -4.85 5.33
C LEU A 199 6.77 -3.69 4.99
N ALA A 200 6.15 -3.07 5.98
CA ALA A 200 5.27 -1.92 5.77
C ALA A 200 5.99 -0.68 5.20
N GLY A 201 7.32 -0.61 5.29
CA GLY A 201 8.14 0.45 4.73
C GLY A 201 8.47 0.28 3.24
N ILE A 202 8.53 -0.96 2.76
CA ILE A 202 9.02 -1.32 1.42
C ILE A 202 8.13 -0.76 0.28
N PRO A 203 6.79 -0.86 0.32
CA PRO A 203 5.94 -0.53 -0.84
C PRO A 203 6.02 0.90 -1.35
N LYS A 204 6.49 1.84 -0.53
CA LYS A 204 6.71 3.24 -0.95
C LYS A 204 7.67 3.34 -2.13
N SER A 205 8.71 2.49 -2.15
CA SER A 205 9.66 2.38 -3.26
C SER A 205 10.32 1.00 -3.19
N PRO A 206 9.66 -0.05 -3.73
CA PRO A 206 10.06 -1.43 -3.48
C PRO A 206 11.51 -1.74 -3.87
N ASN A 207 12.01 -1.11 -4.94
CA ASN A 207 13.40 -1.31 -5.38
C ASN A 207 14.41 -0.61 -4.46
N TYR A 208 14.10 0.59 -3.96
CA TYR A 208 15.01 1.38 -3.14
C TYR A 208 15.01 0.95 -1.68
N TYR A 209 13.83 0.65 -1.12
CA TYR A 209 13.66 0.22 0.27
C TYR A 209 13.74 -1.29 0.46
N SER A 210 14.04 -2.06 -0.60
CA SER A 210 14.33 -3.48 -0.46
C SER A 210 15.58 -3.67 0.43
N PRO A 211 15.49 -4.41 1.54
CA PRO A 211 16.63 -4.62 2.44
C PRO A 211 17.76 -5.42 1.78
N TYR A 212 17.46 -6.18 0.73
CA TYR A 212 18.47 -6.82 -0.10
C TYR A 212 19.30 -5.87 -0.97
N ASN A 213 18.72 -4.71 -1.33
CA ASN A 213 19.39 -3.74 -2.18
C ASN A 213 20.06 -2.63 -1.36
N ASN A 214 19.38 -2.19 -0.30
CA ASN A 214 19.87 -1.13 0.58
C ASN A 214 19.31 -1.32 1.99
N LEU A 215 19.98 -2.15 2.79
CA LEU A 215 19.57 -2.43 4.17
C LEU A 215 19.53 -1.15 5.03
N LYS A 216 20.45 -0.21 4.82
CA LYS A 216 20.48 1.05 5.56
C LYS A 216 19.21 1.87 5.31
N ALA A 217 18.85 2.10 4.04
CA ALA A 217 17.62 2.82 3.70
C ALA A 217 16.35 2.07 4.16
N ALA A 218 16.37 0.73 4.11
CA ALA A 218 15.28 -0.09 4.64
C ALA A 218 15.10 0.09 6.16
N LYS A 219 16.19 0.07 6.94
CA LYS A 219 16.18 0.32 8.39
C LYS A 219 15.76 1.75 8.74
N GLU A 220 16.22 2.75 7.99
CA GLU A 220 15.77 4.14 8.17
C GLU A 220 14.26 4.26 7.91
N ARG A 221 13.75 3.58 6.87
CA ARG A 221 12.33 3.56 6.56
C ARG A 221 11.52 2.79 7.61
N GLN A 222 12.03 1.66 8.09
CA GLN A 222 11.46 0.88 9.20
C GLN A 222 11.30 1.77 10.45
N ALA A 223 12.33 2.54 10.81
CA ALA A 223 12.28 3.43 11.97
C ALA A 223 11.16 4.47 11.85
N ILE A 224 10.94 5.03 10.65
CA ILE A 224 9.82 5.95 10.39
C ILE A 224 8.48 5.26 10.59
N VAL A 225 8.32 4.01 10.13
CA VAL A 225 7.08 3.24 10.34
C VAL A 225 6.82 3.03 11.83
N LEU A 226 7.84 2.61 12.58
CA LEU A 226 7.75 2.44 14.04
C LEU A 226 7.38 3.76 14.74
N ASP A 227 7.95 4.89 14.31
CA ASP A 227 7.59 6.21 14.84
C ASP A 227 6.13 6.60 14.55
N GLN A 228 5.60 6.26 13.37
CA GLN A 228 4.17 6.44 13.09
C GLN A 228 3.31 5.54 13.97
N MET A 229 3.73 4.30 14.21
CA MET A 229 3.00 3.37 15.09
C MET A 229 2.95 3.90 16.52
N VAL A 230 4.04 4.46 17.06
CA VAL A 230 4.06 5.15 18.37
C VAL A 230 3.16 6.38 18.35
N LYS A 231 3.32 7.26 17.35
CA LYS A 231 2.57 8.51 17.21
C LYS A 231 1.06 8.31 17.27
N TYR A 232 0.56 7.19 16.72
CA TYR A 232 -0.86 6.87 16.70
C TYR A 232 -1.30 5.83 17.73
N GLY A 233 -0.43 5.50 18.69
CA GLY A 233 -0.76 4.67 19.85
C GLY A 233 -0.94 3.17 19.54
N TYR A 234 -0.34 2.67 18.46
CA TYR A 234 -0.36 1.25 18.14
C TYR A 234 0.68 0.43 18.92
N ILE A 235 1.77 1.07 19.34
CA ILE A 235 2.83 0.48 20.16
C ILE A 235 3.39 1.53 21.12
N GLU A 236 3.98 1.06 22.21
CA GLU A 236 4.70 1.89 23.16
C GLU A 236 6.09 2.30 22.63
N GLN A 237 6.62 3.40 23.16
CA GLN A 237 7.90 3.96 22.73
C GLN A 237 9.08 3.02 23.01
N ASP A 238 9.03 2.24 24.09
CA ASP A 238 10.05 1.25 24.46
C ASP A 238 10.06 0.05 23.50
N ALA A 239 8.88 -0.42 23.06
CA ALA A 239 8.74 -1.48 22.08
C ALA A 239 9.29 -1.03 20.72
N ALA A 240 9.00 0.21 20.31
CA ALA A 240 9.57 0.80 19.11
C ALA A 240 11.10 0.92 19.19
N ALA A 241 11.64 1.37 20.33
CA ALA A 241 13.09 1.48 20.51
C ALA A 241 13.79 0.11 20.41
N ARG A 242 13.21 -0.92 21.02
CA ARG A 242 13.71 -2.31 20.90
C ARG A 242 13.67 -2.81 19.46
N ALA A 243 12.54 -2.65 18.77
CA ALA A 243 12.39 -3.08 17.37
C ALA A 243 13.32 -2.34 16.40
N LYS A 244 13.65 -1.06 16.67
CA LYS A 244 14.65 -0.32 15.87
C LYS A 244 16.06 -0.89 16.05
N ALA A 245 16.41 -1.28 17.27
CA ALA A 245 17.72 -1.82 17.63
C ALA A 245 17.91 -3.29 17.21
N GLU A 246 16.82 -3.99 16.92
CA GLU A 246 16.84 -5.39 16.49
C GLU A 246 17.64 -5.58 15.19
N ASP A 247 18.53 -6.58 15.20
CA ASP A 247 19.26 -7.01 14.02
C ASP A 247 18.35 -7.91 13.17
N ILE A 248 18.21 -7.56 11.90
CA ILE A 248 17.20 -8.19 11.05
C ILE A 248 17.89 -9.14 10.10
N HIS A 249 17.76 -10.42 10.41
CA HIS A 249 18.33 -11.49 9.62
C HIS A 249 17.51 -11.71 8.34
N LEU A 250 18.09 -11.36 7.20
CA LEU A 250 17.49 -11.63 5.90
C LEU A 250 17.72 -13.09 5.50
N ALA A 251 16.71 -13.67 4.85
CA ALA A 251 16.86 -14.96 4.20
C ALA A 251 17.90 -14.89 3.06
N PRO A 252 18.51 -16.01 2.67
CA PRO A 252 19.30 -16.06 1.44
C PRO A 252 18.43 -15.76 0.22
N ARG A 253 18.95 -15.00 -0.76
CA ARG A 253 18.24 -14.76 -2.02
C ARG A 253 18.02 -16.07 -2.78
N ALA A 254 16.76 -16.38 -3.10
CA ALA A 254 16.42 -17.46 -4.03
C ALA A 254 17.11 -17.19 -5.38
N GLY A 255 18.00 -18.09 -5.80
CA GLY A 255 18.85 -17.94 -6.99
C GLY A 255 20.34 -18.25 -6.76
N GLN A 256 20.82 -18.30 -5.51
CA GLN A 256 22.18 -18.80 -5.22
C GLN A 256 22.28 -20.34 -5.23
N HIS A 257 21.15 -21.05 -5.27
CA HIS A 257 21.06 -22.52 -5.39
C HIS A 257 19.95 -22.95 -6.37
N ALA A 258 19.88 -22.36 -7.56
CA ALA A 258 19.08 -22.96 -8.63
C ALA A 258 19.82 -24.20 -9.15
N ILE A 259 19.58 -25.34 -8.52
CA ILE A 259 20.00 -26.65 -9.03
C ILE A 259 19.14 -26.89 -10.29
N ALA A 260 19.75 -26.70 -11.47
CA ALA A 260 19.18 -26.93 -12.81
C ALA A 260 18.18 -25.87 -13.35
N PRO A 261 18.69 -24.74 -13.89
CA PRO A 261 17.87 -23.77 -14.65
C PRO A 261 17.31 -24.30 -15.98
N TYR A 262 17.78 -25.46 -16.47
CA TYR A 262 17.42 -25.99 -17.80
C TYR A 262 16.04 -26.68 -17.89
N PHE A 263 15.31 -26.85 -16.78
CA PHE A 263 14.05 -27.61 -16.77
C PHE A 263 12.77 -26.75 -16.82
N ILE A 264 12.87 -25.42 -16.79
CA ILE A 264 11.69 -24.53 -16.64
C ILE A 264 11.22 -23.90 -17.96
N ASP A 265 11.99 -24.01 -19.05
CA ASP A 265 11.56 -23.54 -20.38
C ASP A 265 11.21 -24.72 -21.32
N TYR A 266 9.95 -25.19 -21.27
CA TYR A 266 9.25 -25.74 -22.43
C TYR A 266 7.73 -25.63 -22.29
#